data_AF-A0A6B3ESC8-F1
#
_entry.id   AF-A0A6B3ESC8-F1
#
_cell.length_a   1.000
_cell.length_b   1.000
_cell.length_c   1.000
_cell.angle_alpha   90.00
_cell.angle_beta   90.00
_cell.angle_gamma   90.00
#
_symmetry.space_group_name_H-M   'P 1'
#
loop_
_entity.id
_entity.type
_entity.pdbx_description
1 polymer ?
#
loop_
_entity_poly.entity_id
_entity_poly.type
_entity_poly.pdbx_seq_one_letter_code
_entity_poly.pdbx_strand_id
1 'polypeptide(L)'
;VQPIGRLVLNRNPSNYFAETEQVAFHVGHLVPGIDVTDDPLLQGRLFSYLDTQLTRLGGPNFAQLPINRTHAPVNDMLRDG
;
A
#
# COMPACT_ATOMS: atom_id res chain seq x y z
N VAL A 1 -4.12 14.64 -22.38
CA VAL A 1 -4.30 14.60 -20.91
C VAL A 1 -5.61 15.28 -20.57
N GLN A 2 -6.46 14.67 -19.74
CA GLN A 2 -7.71 15.25 -19.23
C GLN A 2 -7.60 15.43 -17.71
N PRO A 3 -7.79 16.63 -17.12
CA PRO A 3 -7.72 16.81 -15.67
C PRO A 3 -8.88 16.13 -14.93
N ILE A 4 -8.58 15.41 -13.84
CA ILE A 4 -9.58 14.67 -13.04
C ILE A 4 -9.74 15.23 -11.60
N GLY A 5 -8.74 15.95 -11.07
CA GLY A 5 -8.79 16.48 -9.71
C GLY A 5 -7.49 17.18 -9.29
N ARG A 6 -7.39 17.51 -7.99
CA ARG A 6 -6.22 18.19 -7.39
C ARG A 6 -5.79 17.51 -6.09
N LEU A 7 -4.52 17.10 -6.01
CA LEU A 7 -3.88 16.64 -4.78
C LEU A 7 -3.12 17.81 -4.13
N VAL A 8 -3.19 17.96 -2.80
CA VAL A 8 -2.45 18.98 -2.04
C VAL A 8 -1.78 18.32 -0.84
N LEU A 9 -0.46 18.52 -0.70
CA LEU A 9 0.30 18.11 0.48
C LEU A 9 0.40 19.31 1.42
N ASN A 10 -0.20 19.22 2.61
CA ASN A 10 -0.36 20.36 3.53
C ASN A 10 0.17 20.11 4.95
N ARG A 11 0.82 18.97 5.20
CA ARG A 11 1.35 18.61 6.51
C ARG A 11 2.55 17.66 6.37
N ASN A 12 3.57 17.87 7.21
CA ASN A 12 4.72 16.97 7.35
C ASN A 12 4.42 15.86 8.37
N PRO A 13 5.13 14.71 8.29
CA PRO A 13 4.99 13.65 9.29
C PRO A 13 5.42 14.13 10.68
N SER A 14 4.82 13.55 11.72
CA SER A 14 5.20 13.78 13.12
C SER A 14 6.39 12.93 13.54
N ASN A 15 6.54 11.74 12.95
CA ASN A 15 7.68 10.85 13.13
C ASN A 15 8.06 10.25 11.78
N TYR A 16 9.26 10.57 11.31
CA TYR A 16 9.74 10.12 10.01
C TYR A 16 9.84 8.59 9.89
N PHE A 17 10.31 7.91 10.94
CA PHE A 17 10.45 6.45 10.87
C PHE A 17 9.10 5.74 10.86
N ALA A 18 8.18 6.15 11.75
CA ALA A 18 6.87 5.52 11.89
C ALA A 18 5.94 5.80 10.70
N GLU A 19 6.11 6.93 10.02
CA GLU A 19 5.23 7.36 8.91
C GLU A 19 5.91 7.22 7.55
N THR A 20 7.12 7.76 7.37
CA THR A 20 7.80 7.73 6.06
C THR A 20 8.54 6.43 5.80
N GLU A 21 9.36 5.95 6.73
CA GLU A 21 10.16 4.74 6.50
C GLU A 21 9.30 3.46 6.48
N GLN A 22 8.21 3.44 7.25
CA GLN A 22 7.36 2.27 7.39
C GLN A 22 6.17 2.22 6.42
N VAL A 23 5.94 3.26 5.60
CA VAL A 23 4.86 3.22 4.60
C VAL A 23 5.11 2.11 3.58
N ALA A 24 4.06 1.38 3.20
CA ALA A 24 4.10 0.29 2.24
C ALA A 24 3.14 0.58 1.06
N PHE A 25 3.68 1.13 -0.02
CA PHE A 25 2.94 1.29 -1.27
C PHE A 25 2.98 0.00 -2.09
N HIS A 26 1.91 -0.28 -2.83
CA HIS A 26 1.83 -1.41 -3.75
C HIS A 26 0.87 -1.10 -4.89
N VAL A 27 1.30 -1.35 -6.14
CA VAL A 27 0.47 -1.15 -7.34
C VAL A 27 -0.76 -2.06 -7.45
N GLY A 28 -0.86 -3.11 -6.62
CA GLY A 28 -1.99 -4.02 -6.55
C GLY A 28 -3.06 -3.59 -5.52
N HIS A 29 -2.82 -2.51 -4.75
CA HIS A 29 -3.83 -1.91 -3.88
C HIS A 29 -4.85 -1.11 -4.70
N LEU A 30 -5.67 -1.82 -5.49
CA LEU A 30 -6.69 -1.25 -6.36
C LEU A 30 -8.06 -1.18 -5.66
N VAL A 31 -8.89 -0.27 -6.13
CA VAL A 31 -10.29 -0.13 -5.69
C VAL A 31 -11.23 -0.55 -6.82
N PRO A 32 -12.49 -0.97 -6.52
CA PRO A 32 -13.46 -1.31 -7.55
C PRO A 32 -13.59 -0.21 -8.62
N GLY A 33 -13.57 -0.61 -9.89
CA GLY A 33 -13.58 0.30 -11.05
C GLY A 33 -12.21 0.58 -11.66
N ILE A 34 -11.14 0.03 -11.10
CA ILE A 34 -9.78 0.07 -11.65
C ILE A 34 -9.28 -1.36 -11.82
N ASP A 35 -8.65 -1.66 -12.95
CA ASP A 35 -8.08 -2.97 -13.26
C ASP A 35 -6.71 -2.86 -13.94
N VAL A 36 -5.99 -3.97 -13.99
CA VAL A 36 -4.66 -4.08 -14.61
C VAL A 36 -4.75 -4.47 -16.08
N THR A 37 -3.67 -4.22 -16.82
CA THR A 37 -3.48 -4.73 -18.18
C THR A 37 -2.42 -5.85 -18.19
N ASP A 38 -2.30 -6.55 -19.32
CA ASP A 38 -1.25 -7.55 -19.55
C ASP A 38 0.13 -6.91 -19.87
N ASP A 39 0.40 -5.72 -19.33
CA ASP A 39 1.74 -5.15 -19.40
C ASP A 39 2.71 -6.06 -18.60
N PRO A 40 3.71 -6.68 -19.25
CA PRO A 40 4.55 -7.68 -18.62
C PRO A 40 5.38 -7.12 -17.45
N LEU A 41 5.69 -5.81 -17.47
CA LEU A 41 6.39 -5.16 -16.37
C LEU A 41 5.45 -4.90 -15.20
N LEU A 42 4.21 -4.48 -15.46
CA LEU A 42 3.19 -4.34 -14.42
C LEU A 42 2.93 -5.67 -13.72
N GLN A 43 2.83 -6.76 -14.47
CA GLN A 43 2.60 -8.11 -13.93
C GLN A 43 3.71 -8.52 -12.94
N GLY A 44 4.98 -8.28 -13.27
CA GLY A 44 6.09 -8.53 -12.34
C GLY A 44 6.03 -7.65 -11.07
N ARG A 45 5.57 -6.40 -11.21
CA ARG A 45 5.41 -5.47 -10.07
C ARG A 45 4.27 -5.88 -9.14
N LEU A 46 3.23 -6.55 -9.63
CA LEU A 46 2.14 -7.04 -8.77
C LEU A 46 2.65 -8.04 -7.73
N PHE A 47 3.66 -8.83 -8.06
CA PHE A 47 4.31 -9.73 -7.12
C PHE A 47 5.25 -8.99 -6.14
N SER A 48 6.15 -8.18 -6.68
CA SER A 48 7.32 -7.66 -5.95
C SER A 48 6.97 -6.80 -4.73
N TYR A 49 5.96 -5.94 -4.83
CA TYR A 49 5.67 -4.97 -3.77
C TYR A 49 5.02 -5.60 -2.54
N LEU A 50 4.37 -6.76 -2.67
CA LEU A 50 3.87 -7.55 -1.53
C LEU A 50 5.03 -8.31 -0.87
N ASP A 51 5.79 -9.05 -1.67
CA ASP A 51 6.88 -9.91 -1.21
C ASP A 51 7.93 -9.14 -0.40
N THR A 52 8.38 -7.99 -0.92
CA THR A 52 9.44 -7.20 -0.27
C THR A 52 9.09 -6.73 1.14
N GLN A 53 7.79 -6.61 1.49
CA GLN A 53 7.37 -6.13 2.82
C GLN A 53 7.61 -7.16 3.91
N LEU A 54 7.62 -8.45 3.56
CA LEU A 54 7.78 -9.53 4.54
C LEU A 54 9.10 -9.39 5.31
N THR A 55 10.19 -9.05 4.61
CA THR A 55 11.50 -8.83 5.25
C THR A 55 11.69 -7.38 5.69
N ARG A 56 11.25 -6.40 4.88
CA ARG A 56 11.41 -4.98 5.19
C ARG A 56 10.66 -4.54 6.44
N LEU A 57 9.44 -5.05 6.63
CA LEU A 57 8.53 -4.70 7.73
C LEU A 57 8.30 -5.85 8.71
N GLY A 58 9.09 -6.94 8.59
CA GLY A 58 9.22 -7.96 9.61
C GLY A 58 8.07 -8.97 9.72
N GLY A 59 7.19 -9.05 8.72
CA GLY A 59 6.12 -10.06 8.65
C GLY A 59 4.95 -9.65 7.75
N PRO A 60 3.97 -10.53 7.55
CA PRO A 60 2.80 -10.28 6.69
C PRO A 60 1.79 -9.29 7.30
N ASN A 61 1.91 -8.96 8.59
CA ASN A 61 1.03 -8.03 9.28
C ASN A 61 1.37 -6.54 9.08
N PHE A 62 2.22 -6.19 8.10
CA PHE A 62 2.65 -4.82 7.82
C PHE A 62 1.51 -3.83 7.50
N ALA A 63 0.37 -4.32 7.04
CA ALA A 63 -0.84 -3.52 6.79
C ALA A 63 -1.50 -3.01 8.09
N GLN A 64 -1.14 -3.56 9.25
CA GLN A 64 -1.68 -3.14 10.54
C GLN A 64 -0.94 -1.93 11.16
N LEU A 65 0.25 -1.58 10.63
CA LEU A 65 1.00 -0.40 11.03
C LEU A 65 0.15 0.86 10.86
N PRO A 66 0.21 1.85 11.79
CA PRO A 66 -0.71 2.99 11.77
C PRO A 66 -0.77 3.76 10.44
N ILE A 67 0.36 3.91 9.74
CA ILE A 67 0.43 4.62 8.45
C ILE A 67 -0.14 3.80 7.27
N ASN A 68 -0.15 2.47 7.36
CA ASN A 68 -0.61 1.58 6.30
C ASN A 68 -2.07 1.12 6.49
N ARG A 69 -2.63 1.34 7.68
CA ARG A 69 -3.96 0.86 8.05
C ARG A 69 -5.03 1.57 7.21
N THR A 70 -5.94 0.79 6.65
CA THR A 70 -7.12 1.34 5.98
C THR A 70 -8.01 2.11 6.95
N HIS A 71 -8.67 3.15 6.44
CA HIS A 71 -9.70 3.88 7.18
C HIS A 71 -11.08 3.20 7.15
N ALA A 72 -11.26 2.18 6.28
CA ALA A 72 -12.48 1.39 6.20
C ALA A 72 -12.41 0.15 7.12
N PRO A 73 -13.56 -0.42 7.55
CA PRO A 73 -13.56 -1.66 8.31
C PRO A 73 -12.90 -2.82 7.54
N VAL A 74 -12.08 -3.62 8.24
CA VAL A 74 -11.52 -4.88 7.74
C VAL A 74 -12.18 -6.02 8.51
N ASN A 75 -12.75 -6.98 7.79
CA ASN A 75 -13.35 -8.18 8.37
C ASN A 75 -12.97 -9.39 7.50
N ASP A 76 -11.86 -10.00 7.83
CA ASP A 76 -11.31 -11.16 7.12
C ASP A 76 -11.00 -12.32 8.08
N MET A 77 -10.51 -13.42 7.51
CA MET A 77 -10.14 -14.63 8.23
C MET A 77 -8.63 -14.81 8.38
N LEU A 78 -7.82 -13.77 8.15
CA LEU A 78 -6.37 -13.83 8.36
C LEU A 78 -6.07 -13.87 9.86
N ARG A 79 -5.11 -14.71 10.26
CA ARG A 79 -4.75 -14.95 11.66
C ARG A 79 -3.23 -15.04 11.79
N ASP A 80 -2.77 -14.91 13.03
CA ASP A 80 -1.40 -15.15 13.46
C ASP A 80 -0.37 -14.22 12.80
N GLY A 81 0.78 -14.80 12.47
CA GLY A 81 2.06 -14.15 12.21
C GLY A 81 2.26 -13.79 10.77
#